data_AF-A0AB36XYI9-F1
#
_entry.id   AF-A0AB36XYI9-F1
#
_cell.length_a   1.000
_cell.length_b   1.000
_cell.length_c   1.000
_cell.angle_alpha   90.00
_cell.angle_beta   90.00
_cell.angle_gamma   90.00
#
_symmetry.space_group_name_H-M   'P 1'
#
loop_
_entity.id
_entity.type
_entity.pdbx_description
1 polymer ?
#
loop_
_entity_poly.entity_id
_entity_poly.type
_entity_poly.pdbx_seq_one_letter_code
_entity_poly.pdbx_strand_id
1 'polypeptide(L)'
;MSVLNFPRIYLGGHLFWNPPTANNNDMYPLYDAVKMQMNWRFLDSFNVTPQNAASTLLPWTIAPLPHSQIPGYVLQVPGNASQLTTPMIPGEWNLFGDNACGTVSYNQIQSVVTGGELPTGGYVSQDPLINQSFQLLGNPFGSNAPTPARFVDVSPWQNTFTALYFDKLVLGTDQCGLTLKREHRMLDRFLNFNWANLGGLSYVTTTWQTCFPKENLAWVIGNSALLQNLQAQMEQQKAKGLMFRFSTYLTCYDRNGIFNNCPPIDTHSSSPEALAKVTAMYQQGLDNVGDIFFNPAYSRTVGTLGLWLDGEFPTAPAGRRLIPANPVPITSPTQTTSAKLGVISAQAHGDTLSLDLGNAFPFYPVDKTAPIPVAAKFQAGNYQIGIRQGEQFSPLASFGYDDYQQAAFDQRAGILDLPLTAQAQAQLQTGTLELQLQGATTPPAA
;
A
#
# COMPACT_ATOMS: atom_id res chain seq x y z
N MET A 1 17.59 2.06 10.42
CA MET A 1 16.19 2.14 9.95
C MET A 1 15.31 2.50 11.12
N SER A 2 14.97 3.76 11.23
CA SER A 2 14.43 4.29 12.48
C SER A 2 13.02 3.81 12.84
N VAL A 3 12.17 3.46 11.88
CA VAL A 3 10.88 2.78 12.19
C VAL A 3 11.05 1.37 12.76
N LEU A 4 12.23 0.76 12.59
CA LEU A 4 12.59 -0.52 13.19
C LEU A 4 13.34 -0.37 14.51
N ASN A 5 13.70 0.84 14.92
CA ASN A 5 14.24 1.10 16.25
C ASN A 5 13.08 1.42 17.20
N PHE A 6 13.35 1.35 18.50
CA PHE A 6 12.45 1.90 19.51
C PHE A 6 12.71 3.40 19.75
N PRO A 7 11.71 4.17 20.20
CA PRO A 7 10.30 3.81 20.42
C PRO A 7 9.48 3.84 19.12
N ARG A 8 8.25 3.28 19.16
CA ARG A 8 7.35 3.18 18.00
C ARG A 8 5.91 3.52 18.37
N ILE A 9 5.15 4.04 17.40
CA ILE A 9 3.69 4.16 17.45
C ILE A 9 3.12 3.41 16.25
N TYR A 10 2.18 2.51 16.49
CA TYR A 10 1.54 1.67 15.48
C TYR A 10 0.20 2.25 15.04
N LEU A 11 -0.08 2.16 13.75
CA LEU A 11 -1.28 2.66 13.09
C LEU A 11 -1.89 1.54 12.25
N GLY A 12 -3.22 1.48 12.17
CA GLY A 12 -3.92 0.44 11.42
C GLY A 12 -5.32 0.86 10.98
N GLY A 13 -5.84 0.20 9.95
CA GLY A 13 -7.18 0.49 9.42
C GLY A 13 -7.27 0.30 7.92
N HIS A 14 -7.87 1.27 7.23
CA HIS A 14 -8.07 1.23 5.78
C HIS A 14 -7.64 2.53 5.10
N LEU A 15 -7.17 2.42 3.86
CA LEU A 15 -6.95 3.57 2.97
C LEU A 15 -7.87 3.46 1.76
N PHE A 16 -8.26 4.60 1.21
CA PHE A 16 -8.96 4.69 -0.07
C PHE A 16 -8.07 5.31 -1.15
N TRP A 17 -8.35 4.94 -2.40
CA TRP A 17 -7.66 5.42 -3.60
C TRP A 17 -8.68 5.77 -4.67
N ASN A 18 -8.69 7.03 -5.11
CA ASN A 18 -9.67 7.55 -6.06
C ASN A 18 -9.01 8.09 -7.36
N PRO A 19 -8.08 7.35 -8.02
CA PRO A 19 -7.50 7.79 -9.29
C PRO A 19 -8.58 7.84 -10.39
N PRO A 20 -8.53 8.83 -11.30
CA PRO A 20 -9.24 8.75 -12.56
C PRO A 20 -8.63 7.63 -13.39
N THR A 21 -9.48 6.81 -14.02
CA THR A 21 -9.03 5.58 -14.69
C THR A 21 -9.11 5.68 -16.21
N ALA A 22 -9.93 6.58 -16.75
CA ALA A 22 -10.01 6.78 -18.20
C ALA A 22 -8.67 7.14 -18.85
N ASN A 23 -7.84 7.96 -18.18
CA ASN A 23 -6.51 8.35 -18.65
C ASN A 23 -5.38 7.40 -18.19
N ASN A 24 -5.69 6.40 -17.38
CA ASN A 24 -4.79 5.37 -16.87
C ASN A 24 -5.32 3.98 -17.26
N ASN A 25 -5.75 3.85 -18.51
CA ASN A 25 -6.37 2.62 -19.00
C ASN A 25 -5.30 1.60 -19.38
N ASP A 26 -5.26 0.49 -18.65
CA ASP A 26 -4.24 -0.57 -18.81
C ASP A 26 -4.45 -1.39 -20.10
N MET A 27 -5.64 -1.32 -20.69
CA MET A 27 -6.07 -2.18 -21.78
C MET A 27 -6.12 -1.47 -23.15
N TYR A 28 -6.49 -0.19 -23.14
CA TYR A 28 -6.66 0.65 -24.32
C TYR A 28 -5.64 1.78 -24.29
N PRO A 29 -4.80 1.94 -25.33
CA PRO A 29 -3.73 2.92 -25.34
C PRO A 29 -4.28 4.32 -25.63
N LEU A 30 -5.16 4.85 -24.77
CA LEU A 30 -5.84 6.13 -24.94
C LEU A 30 -4.85 7.31 -24.95
N TYR A 31 -3.78 7.22 -24.16
CA TYR A 31 -2.73 8.21 -24.06
C TYR A 31 -1.44 7.74 -24.73
N ASP A 32 -0.86 8.57 -25.59
CA ASP A 32 0.48 8.37 -26.14
C ASP A 32 1.49 8.98 -25.17
N ALA A 33 2.07 8.12 -24.33
CA ALA A 33 3.04 8.51 -23.32
C ALA A 33 4.38 9.03 -23.90
N VAL A 34 4.72 8.74 -25.16
CA VAL A 34 5.94 9.26 -25.81
C VAL A 34 5.72 10.71 -26.20
N LYS A 35 4.57 10.99 -26.79
CA LYS A 35 4.22 12.33 -27.30
C LYS A 35 3.51 13.20 -26.27
N MET A 36 3.16 12.63 -25.12
CA MET A 36 2.42 13.29 -24.04
C MET A 36 1.08 13.89 -24.49
N GLN A 37 0.32 13.16 -25.32
CA GLN A 37 -0.97 13.60 -25.86
C GLN A 37 -1.93 12.41 -25.98
N MET A 38 -3.21 12.65 -26.31
CA MET A 38 -4.11 11.55 -26.68
C MET A 38 -3.53 10.77 -27.87
N ASN A 39 -3.71 9.46 -27.86
CA ASN A 39 -3.30 8.58 -28.95
C ASN A 39 -4.28 8.71 -30.13
N TRP A 40 -4.10 9.77 -30.92
CA TRP A 40 -5.00 10.08 -32.04
C TRP A 40 -5.08 8.97 -33.09
N ARG A 41 -4.02 8.17 -33.26
CA ARG A 41 -4.05 7.02 -34.18
C ARG A 41 -5.01 5.93 -33.70
N PHE A 42 -5.04 5.67 -32.40
CA PHE A 42 -5.98 4.73 -31.81
C PHE A 42 -7.41 5.28 -31.88
N LEU A 43 -7.60 6.52 -31.45
CA LEU A 43 -8.89 7.21 -31.41
C LEU A 43 -9.55 7.38 -32.79
N ASP A 44 -8.76 7.52 -33.86
CA ASP A 44 -9.25 7.61 -35.24
C ASP A 44 -10.04 6.37 -35.67
N SER A 45 -9.70 5.18 -35.12
CA SER A 45 -10.46 3.94 -35.36
C SER A 45 -11.91 4.02 -34.87
N PHE A 46 -12.21 5.01 -34.03
CA PHE A 46 -13.54 5.27 -33.46
C PHE A 46 -14.12 6.61 -33.91
N ASN A 47 -13.55 7.23 -34.95
CA ASN A 47 -13.91 8.57 -35.44
C ASN A 47 -13.75 9.68 -34.38
N VAL A 48 -12.87 9.47 -33.40
CA VAL A 48 -12.48 10.49 -32.42
C VAL A 48 -11.18 11.15 -32.90
N THR A 49 -11.26 12.44 -33.20
CA THR A 49 -10.19 13.24 -33.79
C THR A 49 -9.91 14.46 -32.92
N PRO A 50 -8.76 15.14 -33.06
CA PRO A 50 -8.52 16.40 -32.35
C PRO A 50 -9.62 17.45 -32.54
N GLN A 51 -10.27 17.47 -33.71
CA GLN A 51 -11.27 18.47 -34.08
C GLN A 51 -12.63 18.23 -33.43
N ASN A 52 -13.00 16.97 -33.16
CA ASN A 52 -14.30 16.61 -32.59
C ASN A 52 -14.21 15.99 -31.17
N ALA A 53 -13.00 15.84 -30.60
CA ALA A 53 -12.80 15.19 -29.31
C ALA A 53 -13.65 15.80 -28.19
N ALA A 54 -13.84 17.13 -28.20
CA ALA A 54 -14.64 17.83 -27.21
C ALA A 54 -16.08 17.32 -27.08
N SER A 55 -16.66 16.77 -28.15
CA SER A 55 -18.03 16.23 -28.15
C SER A 55 -18.09 14.70 -28.30
N THR A 56 -16.99 14.04 -28.68
CA THR A 56 -16.99 12.61 -29.04
C THR A 56 -16.18 11.73 -28.11
N LEU A 57 -15.19 12.29 -27.39
CA LEU A 57 -14.30 11.51 -26.54
C LEU A 57 -15.05 10.91 -25.34
N LEU A 58 -15.73 11.73 -24.54
CA LEU A 58 -16.44 11.25 -23.35
C LEU A 58 -17.57 10.26 -23.68
N PRO A 59 -18.41 10.48 -24.70
CA PRO A 59 -19.38 9.48 -25.14
C PRO A 59 -18.74 8.14 -25.52
N TRP A 60 -17.59 8.17 -26.20
CA TRP A 60 -16.83 6.95 -26.50
C TRP A 60 -16.27 6.30 -25.22
N THR A 61 -15.74 7.11 -24.29
CA THR A 61 -15.13 6.63 -23.05
C THR A 61 -16.11 5.83 -22.18
N ILE A 62 -17.40 6.16 -22.21
CA ILE A 62 -18.41 5.46 -21.40
C ILE A 62 -19.11 4.31 -22.12
N ALA A 63 -18.89 4.17 -23.44
CA ALA A 63 -19.56 3.15 -24.25
C ALA A 63 -18.85 1.79 -24.12
N PRO A 64 -19.56 0.68 -23.85
CA PRO A 64 -18.96 -0.64 -23.85
C PRO A 64 -18.33 -0.97 -25.21
N LEU A 65 -17.03 -1.24 -25.23
CA LEU A 65 -16.29 -1.55 -26.44
C LEU A 65 -16.18 -3.07 -26.61
N PRO A 66 -16.86 -3.68 -27.61
CA PRO A 66 -16.76 -5.12 -27.86
C PRO A 66 -15.42 -5.50 -28.50
N HIS A 67 -14.96 -6.72 -28.24
CA HIS A 67 -13.69 -7.25 -28.78
C HIS A 67 -13.53 -7.08 -30.30
N SER A 68 -14.62 -7.22 -31.06
CA SER A 68 -14.61 -7.10 -32.54
C SER A 68 -14.31 -5.69 -33.06
N GLN A 69 -14.43 -4.66 -32.22
CA GLN A 69 -14.16 -3.27 -32.59
C GLN A 69 -12.75 -2.82 -32.17
N ILE A 70 -11.98 -3.68 -31.49
CA ILE A 70 -10.64 -3.35 -31.03
C ILE A 70 -9.66 -3.49 -32.20
N PRO A 71 -8.84 -2.47 -32.52
CA PRO A 71 -7.84 -2.58 -33.57
C PRO A 71 -6.88 -3.75 -33.34
N GLY A 72 -6.59 -4.52 -34.39
CA GLY A 72 -5.80 -5.74 -34.27
C GLY A 72 -4.41 -5.54 -33.65
N TYR A 73 -3.77 -4.38 -33.86
CA TYR A 73 -2.47 -4.09 -33.26
C TYR A 73 -2.53 -3.91 -31.73
N VAL A 74 -3.69 -3.52 -31.18
CA VAL A 74 -3.91 -3.44 -29.72
C VAL A 74 -4.00 -4.85 -29.13
N LEU A 75 -4.70 -5.76 -29.82
CA LEU A 75 -4.80 -7.16 -29.41
C LEU A 75 -3.46 -7.91 -29.53
N GLN A 76 -2.54 -7.45 -30.38
CA GLN A 76 -1.19 -8.00 -30.52
C GLN A 76 -0.25 -7.64 -29.37
N VAL A 77 -0.62 -6.67 -28.51
CA VAL A 77 0.15 -6.38 -27.29
C VAL A 77 0.08 -7.61 -26.36
N PRO A 78 1.22 -8.14 -25.90
CA PRO A 78 1.24 -9.33 -25.05
C PRO A 78 0.33 -9.18 -23.81
N GLY A 79 -0.60 -10.12 -23.63
CA GLY A 79 -1.56 -10.13 -22.51
C GLY A 79 -2.93 -9.51 -22.82
N ASN A 80 -2.99 -8.53 -23.73
CA ASN A 80 -4.23 -7.80 -24.00
C ASN A 80 -5.33 -8.68 -24.60
N ALA A 81 -5.00 -9.52 -25.61
CA ALA A 81 -5.99 -10.40 -26.24
C ALA A 81 -6.66 -11.39 -25.26
N SER A 82 -5.92 -11.90 -24.28
CA SER A 82 -6.48 -12.81 -23.27
C SER A 82 -7.36 -12.11 -22.24
N GLN A 83 -7.18 -10.80 -22.05
CA GLN A 83 -7.91 -9.99 -21.07
C GLN A 83 -9.13 -9.29 -21.69
N LEU A 84 -9.09 -8.96 -22.98
CA LEU A 84 -10.16 -8.27 -23.72
C LEU A 84 -11.14 -9.25 -24.40
N THR A 85 -11.58 -10.29 -23.69
CA THR A 85 -12.47 -11.31 -24.27
C THR A 85 -13.95 -10.96 -24.22
N THR A 86 -14.31 -9.97 -23.39
CA THR A 86 -15.67 -9.47 -23.22
C THR A 86 -15.71 -7.95 -23.40
N PRO A 87 -16.89 -7.35 -23.66
CA PRO A 87 -16.98 -5.90 -23.77
C PRO A 87 -16.58 -5.19 -22.47
N MET A 88 -15.80 -4.11 -22.60
CA MET A 88 -15.32 -3.30 -21.47
C MET A 88 -15.54 -1.81 -21.76
N ILE A 89 -15.87 -1.04 -20.72
CA ILE A 89 -16.02 0.42 -20.82
C ILE A 89 -14.62 1.06 -20.74
N PRO A 90 -14.20 1.89 -21.73
CA PRO A 90 -12.87 2.51 -21.71
C PRO A 90 -12.60 3.46 -20.53
N GLY A 91 -13.65 4.01 -19.90
CA GLY A 91 -13.54 4.80 -18.68
C GLY A 91 -13.25 3.99 -17.42
N GLU A 92 -13.18 2.66 -17.54
CA GLU A 92 -12.92 1.67 -16.49
C GLU A 92 -13.76 1.88 -15.21
N TRP A 93 -13.17 1.61 -14.04
CA TRP A 93 -13.88 1.48 -12.78
C TRP A 93 -14.14 2.80 -12.07
N ASN A 94 -13.41 3.87 -12.40
CA ASN A 94 -13.53 5.15 -11.70
C ASN A 94 -13.26 6.34 -12.63
N LEU A 95 -14.12 6.52 -13.62
CA LEU A 95 -14.01 7.60 -14.61
C LEU A 95 -13.82 8.98 -13.97
N PHE A 96 -14.59 9.27 -12.93
CA PHE A 96 -14.62 10.57 -12.26
C PHE A 96 -13.65 10.69 -11.08
N GLY A 97 -12.70 9.77 -10.93
CA GLY A 97 -11.72 9.84 -9.85
C GLY A 97 -11.00 11.19 -9.80
N ASP A 98 -10.86 11.76 -8.60
CA ASP A 98 -10.26 13.09 -8.38
C ASP A 98 -8.79 13.01 -7.89
N ASN A 99 -8.19 11.82 -8.01
CA ASN A 99 -6.90 11.44 -7.42
C ASN A 99 -6.88 11.45 -5.90
N ALA A 100 -8.01 11.59 -5.20
CA ALA A 100 -8.01 11.60 -3.74
C ALA A 100 -7.50 10.27 -3.17
N CYS A 101 -6.72 10.37 -2.10
CA CYS A 101 -6.41 9.24 -1.25
C CYS A 101 -6.37 9.68 0.21
N GLY A 102 -6.57 8.74 1.11
CA GLY A 102 -6.54 9.04 2.54
C GLY A 102 -6.97 7.86 3.37
N THR A 103 -6.97 8.07 4.69
CA THR A 103 -7.47 7.08 5.63
C THR A 103 -8.99 7.05 5.61
N VAL A 104 -9.56 5.88 5.85
CA VAL A 104 -11.01 5.75 6.01
C VAL A 104 -11.40 6.20 7.41
N SER A 105 -12.36 7.12 7.45
CA SER A 105 -13.09 7.58 8.64
C SER A 105 -14.57 7.69 8.27
N TYR A 106 -15.27 6.55 8.31
CA TYR A 106 -16.66 6.45 7.85
C TYR A 106 -17.49 5.61 8.82
N ASN A 107 -18.53 6.22 9.40
CA ASN A 107 -19.34 5.61 10.45
C ASN A 107 -18.46 5.00 11.57
N GLN A 108 -18.62 3.71 11.84
CA GLN A 108 -17.85 2.98 12.86
C GLN A 108 -16.49 2.48 12.35
N ILE A 109 -16.19 2.65 11.06
CA ILE A 109 -14.94 2.16 10.46
C ILE A 109 -13.95 3.31 10.43
N GLN A 110 -12.92 3.16 11.27
CA GLN A 110 -11.92 4.19 11.51
C GLN A 110 -10.53 3.61 11.34
N SER A 111 -9.62 4.45 10.83
CA SER A 111 -8.20 4.15 10.85
C SER A 111 -7.58 4.84 12.05
N VAL A 112 -6.96 4.07 12.93
CA VAL A 112 -6.61 4.48 14.28
C VAL A 112 -5.18 4.13 14.66
N VAL A 113 -4.70 4.75 15.73
CA VAL A 113 -3.51 4.28 16.45
C VAL A 113 -3.85 2.99 17.19
N THR A 114 -3.08 1.93 16.96
CA THR A 114 -3.38 0.57 17.47
C THR A 114 -2.52 0.15 18.66
N GLY A 115 -1.37 0.80 18.87
CA GLY A 115 -0.44 0.47 19.94
C GLY A 115 0.91 1.19 19.79
N GLY A 116 1.92 0.71 20.50
CA GLY A 116 3.29 1.21 20.35
C GLY A 116 4.31 0.43 21.19
N GLU A 117 5.55 0.90 21.18
CA GLU A 117 6.66 0.35 21.94
C GLU A 117 7.42 1.45 22.68
N LEU A 118 7.79 1.17 23.93
CA LEU A 118 8.64 2.04 24.74
C LEU A 118 10.11 2.00 24.29
N PRO A 119 10.97 2.93 24.75
CA PRO A 119 12.35 3.06 24.27
C PRO A 119 13.24 1.82 24.42
N THR A 120 12.96 0.95 25.38
CA THR A 120 13.69 -0.31 25.61
C THR A 120 12.89 -1.53 25.16
N GLY A 121 11.88 -1.33 24.31
CA GLY A 121 10.84 -2.31 24.04
C GLY A 121 9.80 -2.38 25.16
N GLY A 122 8.72 -3.12 24.89
CA GLY A 122 7.60 -3.27 25.79
C GLY A 122 6.34 -2.73 25.12
N TYR A 123 5.49 -3.67 24.68
CA TYR A 123 4.26 -3.34 23.96
C TYR A 123 3.30 -2.55 24.86
N VAL A 124 2.81 -1.43 24.32
CA VAL A 124 1.79 -0.60 24.97
C VAL A 124 0.46 -0.84 24.26
N SER A 125 -0.49 -1.41 25.00
CA SER A 125 -1.87 -1.63 24.54
C SER A 125 -2.88 -0.64 25.13
N GLN A 126 -2.45 0.19 26.08
CA GLN A 126 -3.28 1.18 26.78
C GLN A 126 -2.53 2.50 26.87
N ASP A 127 -3.03 3.51 26.14
CA ASP A 127 -2.49 4.87 26.09
C ASP A 127 -3.61 5.79 25.56
N PRO A 128 -3.75 7.04 26.03
CA PRO A 128 -4.76 7.98 25.53
C PRO A 128 -4.74 8.22 24.01
N LEU A 129 -3.61 7.97 23.34
CA LEU A 129 -3.50 8.05 21.89
C LEU A 129 -4.10 6.82 21.17
N ILE A 130 -4.16 5.65 21.81
CA ILE A 130 -4.68 4.41 21.20
C ILE A 130 -6.19 4.54 20.96
N ASN A 131 -6.67 3.98 19.86
CA ASN A 131 -8.02 4.12 19.30
C ASN A 131 -8.39 5.53 18.82
N GLN A 132 -7.48 6.51 18.93
CA GLN A 132 -7.68 7.79 18.27
C GLN A 132 -7.42 7.69 16.78
N SER A 133 -8.15 8.49 16.01
CA SER A 133 -8.02 8.52 14.55
C SER A 133 -6.64 8.99 14.11
N PHE A 134 -6.20 8.49 12.95
CA PHE A 134 -5.13 9.14 12.18
C PHE A 134 -5.61 9.50 10.78
N GLN A 135 -5.15 10.65 10.27
CA GLN A 135 -5.61 11.22 9.02
C GLN A 135 -4.44 11.71 8.17
N LEU A 136 -4.41 11.26 6.92
CA LEU A 136 -3.54 11.78 5.87
C LEU A 136 -4.30 12.86 5.10
N LEU A 137 -3.97 14.12 5.37
CA LEU A 137 -4.69 15.28 4.85
C LEU A 137 -3.89 15.95 3.74
N GLY A 138 -4.59 16.41 2.70
CA GLY A 138 -4.05 17.18 1.59
C GLY A 138 -4.10 18.69 1.79
N ASN A 139 -3.63 19.41 0.77
CA ASN A 139 -3.63 20.88 0.77
C ASN A 139 -5.07 21.39 0.62
N PRO A 140 -5.51 22.38 1.41
CA PRO A 140 -6.91 22.80 1.44
C PRO A 140 -7.41 23.55 0.19
N PHE A 141 -6.60 23.68 -0.87
CA PHE A 141 -6.94 24.30 -2.18
C PHE A 141 -7.66 25.66 -2.06
N GLY A 142 -7.18 26.53 -1.17
CA GLY A 142 -7.75 27.87 -0.97
C GLY A 142 -9.02 27.90 -0.09
N SER A 143 -9.43 26.78 0.48
CA SER A 143 -10.46 26.72 1.52
C SER A 143 -9.83 26.57 2.92
N ASN A 144 -10.65 26.60 3.97
CA ASN A 144 -10.22 26.24 5.34
C ASN A 144 -10.52 24.77 5.67
N ALA A 145 -11.20 24.05 4.78
CA ALA A 145 -11.54 22.65 5.00
C ALA A 145 -10.36 21.76 4.58
N PRO A 146 -10.01 20.73 5.37
CA PRO A 146 -9.02 19.77 4.94
C PRO A 146 -9.56 19.00 3.73
N THR A 147 -8.73 18.83 2.70
CA THR A 147 -9.03 17.90 1.61
C THR A 147 -8.29 16.58 1.83
N PRO A 148 -8.65 15.51 1.10
CA PRO A 148 -7.82 14.32 1.02
C PRO A 148 -6.44 14.62 0.40
N ALA A 149 -5.47 13.75 0.66
CA ALA A 149 -4.22 13.70 -0.08
C ALA A 149 -4.46 13.31 -1.56
N ARG A 150 -3.41 13.29 -2.37
CA ARG A 150 -3.45 12.95 -3.79
C ARG A 150 -2.51 11.80 -4.13
N PHE A 151 -3.08 10.77 -4.75
CA PHE A 151 -2.39 9.64 -5.34
C PHE A 151 -2.14 9.93 -6.82
N VAL A 152 -0.88 9.91 -7.26
CA VAL A 152 -0.53 10.29 -8.64
C VAL A 152 0.54 9.34 -9.18
N ASP A 153 0.24 8.71 -10.30
CA ASP A 153 1.23 7.99 -11.10
C ASP A 153 2.07 8.99 -11.87
N VAL A 154 3.34 9.15 -11.48
CA VAL A 154 4.22 10.19 -12.05
C VAL A 154 4.84 9.75 -13.39
N SER A 155 4.93 8.44 -13.62
CA SER A 155 5.41 7.87 -14.87
C SER A 155 4.27 7.16 -15.59
N PRO A 156 3.92 7.55 -16.83
CA PRO A 156 2.93 6.83 -17.63
C PRO A 156 3.46 5.49 -18.16
N TRP A 157 4.72 5.14 -17.86
CA TRP A 157 5.39 3.93 -18.36
C TRP A 157 5.58 2.85 -17.30
N GLN A 158 5.53 3.21 -16.02
CA GLN A 158 5.89 2.30 -14.93
C GLN A 158 5.13 2.64 -13.65
N ASN A 159 4.56 1.60 -13.04
CA ASN A 159 3.83 1.69 -11.78
C ASN A 159 4.74 1.93 -10.56
N THR A 160 6.07 1.94 -10.74
CA THR A 160 7.07 2.13 -9.66
C THR A 160 7.39 3.61 -9.35
N PHE A 161 6.58 4.53 -9.88
CA PHE A 161 6.73 5.97 -9.69
C PHE A 161 5.44 6.62 -9.21
N THR A 162 4.64 5.89 -8.45
CA THR A 162 3.46 6.46 -7.80
C THR A 162 3.89 7.28 -6.59
N ALA A 163 3.30 8.48 -6.46
CA ALA A 163 3.60 9.40 -5.38
C ALA A 163 2.33 9.81 -4.63
N LEU A 164 2.46 9.98 -3.31
CA LEU A 164 1.42 10.62 -2.49
C LEU A 164 1.82 12.06 -2.17
N TYR A 165 0.97 12.99 -2.57
CA TYR A 165 1.07 14.41 -2.24
C TYR A 165 0.04 14.74 -1.16
N PHE A 166 0.51 15.30 -0.05
CA PHE A 166 -0.32 15.57 1.12
C PHE A 166 0.15 16.88 1.79
N ASP A 167 -0.58 17.41 2.76
CA ASP A 167 -0.17 18.56 3.57
C ASP A 167 0.39 18.11 4.91
N LYS A 168 -0.28 17.17 5.58
CA LYS A 168 0.09 16.72 6.92
C LYS A 168 -0.47 15.36 7.27
N LEU A 169 0.18 14.71 8.24
CA LEU A 169 -0.36 13.58 8.98
C LEU A 169 -0.83 14.09 10.34
N VAL A 170 -2.03 13.72 10.76
CA VAL A 170 -2.60 14.07 12.08
C VAL A 170 -2.96 12.80 12.81
N LEU A 171 -2.54 12.68 14.06
CA LEU A 171 -2.91 11.60 14.98
C LEU A 171 -3.59 12.24 16.19
N GLY A 172 -4.62 11.59 16.73
CA GLY A 172 -5.16 12.00 18.02
C GLY A 172 -6.19 13.12 17.96
N THR A 173 -6.33 13.80 19.10
CA THR A 173 -7.23 14.94 19.33
C THR A 173 -6.44 16.19 19.73
N ASP A 174 -7.17 17.27 20.01
CA ASP A 174 -6.64 18.51 20.58
C ASP A 174 -6.24 18.42 22.06
N GLN A 175 -6.49 17.28 22.74
CA GLN A 175 -6.00 17.01 24.10
C GLN A 175 -4.87 15.97 24.14
N CYS A 176 -4.75 15.12 23.12
CA CYS A 176 -3.72 14.10 23.00
C CYS A 176 -3.51 13.75 21.53
N GLY A 177 -2.45 14.24 20.92
CA GLY A 177 -2.23 14.12 19.49
C GLY A 177 -0.91 14.67 18.99
N LEU A 178 -0.71 14.51 17.69
CA LEU A 178 0.48 14.93 16.98
C LEU A 178 0.11 15.32 15.56
N THR A 179 0.51 16.52 15.15
CA THR A 179 0.43 16.97 13.76
C THR A 179 1.83 17.04 13.16
N LEU A 180 2.02 16.40 12.02
CA LEU A 180 3.28 16.36 11.28
C LEU A 180 3.09 16.99 9.90
N LYS A 181 3.64 18.19 9.70
CA LYS A 181 3.52 18.92 8.42
C LYS A 181 4.54 18.40 7.41
N ARG A 182 4.07 18.09 6.20
CA ARG A 182 4.87 17.48 5.15
C ARG A 182 6.03 18.38 4.73
N GLU A 183 7.23 17.81 4.76
CA GLU A 183 8.37 18.28 3.97
C GLU A 183 8.49 17.46 2.67
N HIS A 184 8.41 16.13 2.79
CA HIS A 184 8.65 15.19 1.69
C HIS A 184 7.37 14.46 1.26
N ARG A 185 7.17 14.31 -0.05
CA ARG A 185 6.14 13.41 -0.62
C ARG A 185 6.48 11.94 -0.32
N MET A 186 5.49 11.04 -0.37
CA MET A 186 5.75 9.60 -0.30
C MET A 186 5.91 9.03 -1.70
N LEU A 187 6.72 7.98 -1.83
CA LEU A 187 6.85 7.20 -3.06
C LEU A 187 6.52 5.75 -2.74
N ASP A 188 5.91 5.06 -3.71
CA ASP A 188 5.66 3.64 -3.62
C ASP A 188 6.99 2.86 -3.63
N ARG A 189 7.07 1.81 -2.82
CA ARG A 189 8.23 0.91 -2.74
C ARG A 189 7.77 -0.51 -2.57
N PHE A 190 8.55 -1.42 -3.16
CA PHE A 190 8.32 -2.86 -3.08
C PHE A 190 6.92 -3.27 -3.59
N LEU A 191 6.43 -2.63 -4.64
CA LEU A 191 5.12 -2.91 -5.23
C LEU A 191 5.00 -4.37 -5.70
N ASN A 192 3.99 -5.09 -5.21
CA ASN A 192 3.67 -6.46 -5.61
C ASN A 192 2.24 -6.54 -6.16
N PHE A 193 2.10 -6.91 -7.43
CA PHE A 193 0.81 -7.19 -8.08
C PHE A 193 0.49 -8.69 -8.08
N ASN A 194 -0.76 -9.05 -7.80
CA ASN A 194 -1.26 -10.43 -7.86
C ASN A 194 -0.37 -11.43 -7.10
N TRP A 195 0.16 -11.00 -5.97
CA TRP A 195 1.21 -11.73 -5.29
C TRP A 195 0.72 -13.11 -4.88
N ALA A 196 1.46 -14.14 -5.32
CA ALA A 196 1.18 -15.54 -5.03
C ALA A 196 -0.17 -16.09 -5.56
N ASN A 197 -0.96 -15.28 -6.28
CA ASN A 197 -2.29 -15.63 -6.81
C ASN A 197 -3.25 -16.25 -5.76
N LEU A 198 -3.23 -15.72 -4.54
CA LEU A 198 -3.88 -16.35 -3.38
C LEU A 198 -5.34 -15.94 -3.12
N GLY A 199 -6.03 -15.21 -4.01
CA GLY A 199 -7.40 -14.81 -3.65
C GLY A 199 -8.25 -13.95 -4.58
N GLY A 200 -8.01 -13.87 -5.88
CA GLY A 200 -8.82 -12.99 -6.75
C GLY A 200 -8.64 -11.52 -6.38
N LEU A 201 -9.71 -10.71 -6.37
CA LEU A 201 -9.82 -9.22 -6.42
C LEU A 201 -8.97 -8.35 -5.43
N SER A 202 -7.93 -8.88 -4.79
CA SER A 202 -7.02 -8.26 -3.83
C SER A 202 -5.62 -8.12 -4.44
N TYR A 203 -5.38 -7.00 -5.11
CA TYR A 203 -4.38 -6.94 -6.18
C TYR A 203 -3.00 -6.47 -5.79
N VAL A 204 -2.89 -5.59 -4.79
CA VAL A 204 -1.69 -4.77 -4.61
C VAL A 204 -1.22 -4.77 -3.17
N THR A 205 0.07 -5.05 -2.97
CA THR A 205 0.78 -4.73 -1.73
C THR A 205 1.90 -3.73 -2.00
N THR A 206 2.00 -2.69 -1.18
CA THR A 206 2.95 -1.59 -1.37
C THR A 206 3.43 -1.07 -0.03
N THR A 207 4.68 -0.65 0.04
CA THR A 207 5.25 0.11 1.17
C THR A 207 5.39 1.58 0.80
N TRP A 208 4.99 2.46 1.71
CA TRP A 208 5.08 3.91 1.58
C TRP A 208 5.92 4.48 2.71
N GLN A 209 6.70 5.53 2.44
CA GLN A 209 7.50 6.19 3.48
C GLN A 209 7.62 7.70 3.24
N THR A 210 7.60 8.45 4.33
CA THR A 210 8.05 9.84 4.39
C THR A 210 8.74 10.14 5.72
N CYS A 211 9.41 11.27 5.79
CA CYS A 211 9.95 11.83 7.02
C CYS A 211 9.48 13.27 7.22
N PHE A 212 9.38 13.65 8.49
CA PHE A 212 8.93 14.94 8.97
C PHE A 212 10.04 15.55 9.82
N PRO A 213 10.62 16.69 9.42
CA PRO A 213 11.58 17.41 10.23
C PRO A 213 10.99 17.80 11.59
N LYS A 214 11.82 17.86 12.64
CA LYS A 214 11.38 18.18 14.00
C LYS A 214 10.66 19.54 14.11
N GLU A 215 11.09 20.50 13.30
CA GLU A 215 10.50 21.84 13.19
C GLU A 215 9.07 21.83 12.60
N ASN A 216 8.69 20.74 11.92
CA ASN A 216 7.38 20.55 11.31
C ASN A 216 6.40 19.78 12.22
N LEU A 217 6.78 19.52 13.47
CA LEU A 217 5.98 18.76 14.43
C LEU A 217 5.27 19.69 15.41
N ALA A 218 3.97 19.49 15.58
CA ALA A 218 3.17 20.13 16.62
C ALA A 218 2.63 19.06 17.58
N TRP A 219 3.10 19.09 18.81
CA TRP A 219 2.81 18.09 19.84
C TRP A 219 1.69 18.56 20.75
N VAL A 220 0.73 17.66 21.00
CA VAL A 220 -0.24 17.78 22.08
C VAL A 220 -0.10 16.51 22.93
N ILE A 221 0.85 16.53 23.85
CA ILE A 221 1.31 15.30 24.51
C ILE A 221 0.23 14.67 25.40
N GLY A 222 -0.56 15.51 26.10
CA GLY A 222 -1.52 15.04 27.10
C GLY A 222 -0.88 14.09 28.11
N ASN A 223 -1.59 13.00 28.41
CA ASN A 223 -1.12 11.92 29.28
C ASN A 223 -0.56 10.71 28.49
N SER A 224 -0.21 10.88 27.21
CA SER A 224 0.30 9.79 26.39
C SER A 224 1.76 9.49 26.71
N ALA A 225 2.01 8.30 27.26
CA ALA A 225 3.37 7.80 27.46
C ALA A 225 4.07 7.57 26.11
N LEU A 226 3.33 7.16 25.08
CA LEU A 226 3.86 6.97 23.74
C LEU A 226 4.41 8.29 23.16
N LEU A 227 3.63 9.38 23.20
CA LEU A 227 4.09 10.69 22.71
C LEU A 227 5.23 11.26 23.55
N GLN A 228 5.15 11.13 24.89
CA GLN A 228 6.21 11.58 25.80
C GLN A 228 7.55 10.92 25.47
N ASN A 229 7.55 9.58 25.34
CA ASN A 229 8.76 8.83 25.05
C ASN A 229 9.29 9.12 23.64
N LEU A 230 8.41 9.22 22.64
CA LEU A 230 8.83 9.54 21.27
C LEU A 230 9.51 10.91 21.20
N GLN A 231 8.94 11.94 21.83
CA GLN A 231 9.53 13.28 21.87
C GLN A 231 10.86 13.29 22.65
N ALA A 232 10.90 12.66 23.83
CA ALA A 232 12.12 12.60 24.64
C ALA A 232 13.27 11.89 23.91
N GLN A 233 12.98 10.78 23.23
CA GLN A 233 13.97 10.04 22.45
C GLN A 233 14.41 10.78 21.20
N MET A 234 13.53 11.56 20.58
CA MET A 234 13.89 12.43 19.45
C MET A 234 14.99 13.42 19.86
N GLU A 235 14.87 14.04 21.03
CA GLU A 235 15.90 14.95 21.56
C GLU A 235 17.16 14.21 22.02
N GLN A 236 17.00 13.13 22.80
CA GLN A 236 18.13 12.37 23.35
C GLN A 236 19.03 11.78 22.26
N GLN A 237 18.41 11.24 21.19
CA GLN A 237 19.13 10.62 20.07
C GLN A 237 19.49 11.63 18.98
N LYS A 238 19.18 12.92 19.16
CA LYS A 238 19.41 13.99 18.18
C LYS A 238 18.81 13.65 16.81
N ALA A 239 17.61 13.06 16.81
CA ALA A 239 16.89 12.73 15.60
C ALA A 239 16.55 14.00 14.80
N LYS A 240 16.52 13.88 13.47
CA LYS A 240 16.11 14.94 12.54
C LYS A 240 14.61 15.23 12.60
N GLY A 241 13.85 14.29 13.12
CA GLY A 241 12.40 14.38 13.31
C GLY A 241 11.80 12.99 13.39
N LEU A 242 10.71 12.74 12.67
CA LEU A 242 9.98 11.47 12.69
C LEU A 242 9.85 10.85 11.30
N MET A 243 9.92 9.53 11.22
CA MET A 243 9.68 8.74 10.02
C MET A 243 8.33 8.04 10.13
N PHE A 244 7.50 8.16 9.10
CA PHE A 244 6.28 7.37 8.97
C PHE A 244 6.45 6.40 7.80
N ARG A 245 6.27 5.10 8.09
CA ARG A 245 6.23 4.04 7.08
C ARG A 245 4.96 3.24 7.25
N PHE A 246 4.26 2.94 6.16
CA PHE A 246 3.11 2.05 6.19
C PHE A 246 3.07 1.14 4.99
N SER A 247 2.37 0.01 5.12
CA SER A 247 2.10 -0.92 4.04
C SER A 247 0.61 -1.03 3.81
N THR A 248 0.23 -1.06 2.54
CA THR A 248 -1.15 -1.24 2.09
C THR A 248 -1.26 -2.60 1.44
N TYR A 249 -2.34 -3.32 1.73
CA TYR A 249 -2.54 -4.70 1.28
C TYR A 249 -4.03 -4.97 1.09
N LEU A 250 -4.35 -6.01 0.31
CA LEU A 250 -5.74 -6.41 0.05
C LEU A 250 -6.56 -5.24 -0.53
N THR A 251 -6.08 -4.66 -1.63
CA THR A 251 -6.80 -3.61 -2.36
C THR A 251 -8.00 -4.18 -3.11
N CYS A 252 -9.20 -3.75 -2.72
CA CYS A 252 -10.49 -4.14 -3.30
C CYS A 252 -11.08 -3.00 -4.13
N TYR A 253 -11.63 -3.34 -5.29
CA TYR A 253 -12.42 -2.46 -6.15
C TYR A 253 -13.92 -2.69 -5.96
N ASP A 254 -14.76 -1.79 -6.47
CA ASP A 254 -16.23 -1.92 -6.47
C ASP A 254 -16.80 -2.17 -5.06
N ARG A 255 -16.41 -1.29 -4.12
CA ARG A 255 -16.88 -1.29 -2.72
C ARG A 255 -17.64 -0.02 -2.36
N ASN A 256 -18.25 0.63 -3.35
CA ASN A 256 -19.14 1.75 -3.12
C ASN A 256 -20.32 1.39 -2.20
N GLY A 257 -20.71 2.34 -1.36
CA GLY A 257 -21.76 2.18 -0.35
C GLY A 257 -21.27 1.58 0.96
N ILE A 258 -20.03 1.06 1.03
CA ILE A 258 -19.47 0.45 2.25
C ILE A 258 -18.70 1.48 3.08
N PHE A 259 -17.85 2.28 2.43
CA PHE A 259 -17.02 3.30 3.06
C PHE A 259 -17.38 4.73 2.63
N ASN A 260 -18.45 4.87 1.85
CA ASN A 260 -18.95 6.15 1.34
C ASN A 260 -20.47 6.06 1.13
N ASN A 261 -21.09 7.20 0.80
CA ASN A 261 -22.52 7.29 0.47
C ASN A 261 -22.81 7.10 -1.03
N CYS A 262 -21.85 6.61 -1.82
CA CYS A 262 -22.05 6.40 -3.25
C CYS A 262 -22.85 5.10 -3.50
N PRO A 263 -23.67 5.05 -4.56
CA PRO A 263 -24.44 3.85 -4.89
C PRO A 263 -23.52 2.66 -5.24
N PRO A 264 -23.90 1.42 -4.86
CA PRO A 264 -23.15 0.23 -5.26
C PRO A 264 -23.08 0.08 -6.77
N ILE A 265 -21.90 -0.26 -7.27
CA ILE A 265 -21.60 -0.46 -8.68
C ILE A 265 -20.64 -1.63 -8.84
N ASP A 266 -20.78 -2.37 -9.93
CA ASP A 266 -19.85 -3.43 -10.35
C ASP A 266 -19.37 -3.05 -11.74
N THR A 267 -18.11 -2.65 -11.83
CA THR A 267 -17.48 -2.17 -13.07
C THR A 267 -16.66 -3.24 -13.75
N HIS A 268 -16.49 -4.40 -13.11
CA HIS A 268 -15.73 -5.54 -13.61
C HIS A 268 -16.63 -6.62 -14.24
N SER A 269 -17.94 -6.57 -14.01
CA SER A 269 -18.91 -7.42 -14.71
C SER A 269 -19.12 -6.97 -16.16
N SER A 270 -19.12 -7.93 -17.07
CA SER A 270 -19.39 -7.74 -18.50
C SER A 270 -20.81 -8.15 -18.91
N SER A 271 -21.71 -8.36 -17.93
CA SER A 271 -23.12 -8.61 -18.25
C SER A 271 -23.75 -7.37 -18.90
N PRO A 272 -24.69 -7.53 -19.86
CA PRO A 272 -25.37 -6.40 -20.49
C PRO A 272 -26.00 -5.44 -19.48
N GLU A 273 -26.56 -5.96 -18.39
CA GLU A 273 -27.20 -5.18 -17.33
C GLU A 273 -26.19 -4.35 -16.53
N ALA A 274 -25.04 -4.94 -16.19
CA ALA A 274 -23.96 -4.25 -15.48
C ALA A 274 -23.36 -3.13 -16.36
N LEU A 275 -23.05 -3.44 -17.62
CA LEU A 275 -22.53 -2.47 -18.58
C LEU A 275 -23.51 -1.32 -18.81
N ALA A 276 -24.80 -1.61 -18.97
CA ALA A 276 -25.84 -0.58 -19.12
C ALA A 276 -25.94 0.31 -17.86
N LYS A 277 -25.85 -0.28 -16.67
CA LYS A 277 -25.87 0.47 -15.40
C LYS A 277 -24.66 1.39 -15.27
N VAL A 278 -23.44 0.89 -15.51
CA VAL A 278 -22.21 1.70 -15.45
C VAL A 278 -22.27 2.84 -16.46
N THR A 279 -22.67 2.54 -17.71
CA THR A 279 -22.84 3.56 -18.77
C THR A 279 -23.84 4.63 -18.35
N ALA A 280 -24.99 4.24 -17.81
CA ALA A 280 -26.02 5.18 -17.37
C ALA A 280 -25.53 6.07 -16.22
N MET A 281 -24.84 5.50 -15.22
CA MET A 281 -24.30 6.28 -14.10
C MET A 281 -23.20 7.25 -14.55
N TYR A 282 -22.34 6.85 -15.49
CA TYR A 282 -21.38 7.78 -16.08
C TYR A 282 -22.06 8.86 -16.92
N GLN A 283 -23.05 8.51 -17.75
CA GLN A 283 -23.81 9.49 -18.52
C GLN A 283 -24.50 10.51 -17.63
N GLN A 284 -25.09 10.09 -16.51
CA GLN A 284 -25.69 10.99 -15.52
C GLN A 284 -24.68 12.03 -14.99
N GLY A 285 -23.47 11.60 -14.62
CA GLY A 285 -22.42 12.51 -14.19
C GLY A 285 -21.88 13.43 -15.29
N LEU A 286 -21.93 12.99 -16.57
CA LEU A 286 -21.60 13.83 -17.72
C LEU A 286 -22.67 14.88 -18.02
N ASP A 287 -23.94 14.51 -17.87
CA ASP A 287 -25.08 15.40 -18.10
C ASP A 287 -25.23 16.43 -16.98
N ASN A 288 -24.89 16.06 -15.75
CA ASN A 288 -24.96 16.91 -14.58
C ASN A 288 -23.80 16.63 -13.61
N VAL A 289 -22.93 17.62 -13.43
CA VAL A 289 -21.79 17.54 -12.52
C VAL A 289 -22.18 17.25 -11.06
N GLY A 290 -23.41 17.60 -10.65
CA GLY A 290 -23.94 17.29 -9.32
C GLY A 290 -24.24 15.81 -9.10
N ASP A 291 -24.35 15.03 -10.18
CA ASP A 291 -24.64 13.59 -10.18
C ASP A 291 -23.36 12.73 -10.39
N ILE A 292 -22.18 13.36 -10.39
CA ILE A 292 -20.90 12.65 -10.37
C ILE A 292 -20.81 11.77 -9.13
N PHE A 293 -20.43 10.52 -9.32
CA PHE A 293 -20.10 9.58 -8.24
C PHE A 293 -18.62 9.20 -8.31
N PHE A 294 -18.06 8.87 -7.15
CA PHE A 294 -16.72 8.30 -7.05
C PHE A 294 -16.83 6.81 -6.77
N ASN A 295 -15.93 6.01 -7.33
CA ASN A 295 -15.81 4.58 -7.05
C ASN A 295 -14.40 4.23 -6.60
N PRO A 296 -13.93 4.76 -5.46
CA PRO A 296 -12.57 4.50 -4.99
C PRO A 296 -12.33 3.01 -4.68
N ALA A 297 -11.08 2.59 -4.86
CA ALA A 297 -10.57 1.34 -4.34
C ALA A 297 -10.19 1.48 -2.86
N TYR A 298 -10.19 0.38 -2.12
CA TYR A 298 -9.89 0.39 -0.68
C TYR A 298 -8.88 -0.70 -0.32
N SER A 299 -7.84 -0.35 0.44
CA SER A 299 -6.87 -1.29 0.98
C SER A 299 -6.99 -1.35 2.50
N ARG A 300 -6.57 -2.47 3.08
CA ARG A 300 -6.13 -2.48 4.48
C ARG A 300 -4.77 -1.81 4.60
N THR A 301 -4.48 -1.29 5.79
CA THR A 301 -3.19 -0.67 6.09
C THR A 301 -2.70 -1.01 7.48
N VAL A 302 -1.37 -1.09 7.61
CA VAL A 302 -0.65 -1.01 8.88
C VAL A 302 0.53 -0.08 8.73
N GLY A 303 0.87 0.69 9.76
CA GLY A 303 1.97 1.65 9.72
C GLY A 303 2.66 1.84 11.05
N THR A 304 3.87 2.37 10.99
CA THR A 304 4.71 2.69 12.13
C THR A 304 5.23 4.11 12.00
N LEU A 305 5.07 4.89 13.06
CA LEU A 305 5.76 6.15 13.28
C LEU A 305 6.91 5.90 14.26
N GLY A 306 8.11 6.31 13.87
CA GLY A 306 9.32 6.22 14.68
C GLY A 306 10.19 7.45 14.51
N LEU A 307 11.39 7.43 15.09
CA LEU A 307 12.36 8.51 14.89
C LEU A 307 12.76 8.63 13.42
N TRP A 308 13.37 9.74 13.02
CA TRP A 308 14.12 9.87 11.78
C TRP A 308 15.55 10.25 12.13
N LEU A 309 16.47 9.28 12.01
CA LEU A 309 17.86 9.45 12.40
C LEU A 309 18.71 9.98 11.23
N ASP A 310 19.89 10.47 11.57
CA ASP A 310 20.82 10.98 10.57
C ASP A 310 21.30 9.89 9.59
N GLY A 311 21.55 10.29 8.34
CA GLY A 311 21.94 9.36 7.27
C GLY A 311 20.80 8.57 6.63
N GLU A 312 19.55 8.72 7.07
CA GLU A 312 18.40 8.02 6.49
C GLU A 312 17.70 8.82 5.39
N PHE A 313 17.31 8.11 4.31
CA PHE A 313 16.56 8.71 3.21
C PHE A 313 15.11 8.99 3.62
N PRO A 314 14.56 10.18 3.27
CA PRO A 314 13.21 10.55 3.67
C PRO A 314 12.12 9.69 3.01
N THR A 315 12.33 9.31 1.75
CA THR A 315 11.28 8.71 0.88
C THR A 315 11.58 7.26 0.47
N ALA A 316 12.56 6.61 1.10
CA ALA A 316 12.92 5.24 0.80
C ALA A 316 13.45 4.52 2.04
N PRO A 317 13.12 3.24 2.25
CA PRO A 317 13.77 2.42 3.27
C PRO A 317 15.29 2.42 3.11
N ALA A 318 16.07 2.71 4.14
CA ALA A 318 17.54 2.63 4.11
C ALA A 318 18.05 1.29 4.68
N GLY A 319 19.36 1.12 4.85
CA GLY A 319 19.91 0.00 5.63
C GLY A 319 19.85 -1.39 4.99
N ARG A 320 20.02 -2.41 5.84
CA ARG A 320 20.13 -3.82 5.44
C ARG A 320 18.77 -4.37 5.01
N ARG A 321 18.75 -5.14 3.93
CA ARG A 321 17.53 -5.77 3.39
C ARG A 321 17.78 -7.21 3.02
N LEU A 322 16.77 -8.05 3.20
CA LEU A 322 16.72 -9.41 2.68
C LEU A 322 15.91 -9.39 1.38
N ILE A 323 16.52 -9.86 0.30
CA ILE A 323 15.89 -9.96 -1.01
C ILE A 323 15.70 -11.46 -1.32
N PRO A 324 14.49 -11.89 -1.70
CA PRO A 324 14.23 -13.31 -1.96
C PRO A 324 15.05 -13.84 -3.13
N ALA A 325 15.94 -14.80 -2.84
CA ALA A 325 16.69 -15.54 -3.86
C ALA A 325 15.80 -16.60 -4.53
N ASN A 326 15.20 -17.47 -3.72
CA ASN A 326 14.41 -18.62 -4.15
C ASN A 326 12.92 -18.43 -3.81
N PRO A 327 12.00 -19.00 -4.62
CA PRO A 327 10.58 -19.03 -4.28
C PRO A 327 10.31 -20.01 -3.13
N VAL A 328 9.20 -19.78 -2.42
CA VAL A 328 8.67 -20.70 -1.40
C VAL A 328 7.44 -21.43 -1.95
N PRO A 329 7.18 -22.67 -1.51
CA PRO A 329 5.97 -23.40 -1.90
C PRO A 329 4.71 -22.67 -1.42
N ILE A 330 3.69 -22.68 -2.29
CA ILE A 330 2.37 -22.12 -2.01
C ILE A 330 1.33 -23.19 -2.26
N THR A 331 0.86 -23.79 -1.17
CA THR A 331 -0.05 -24.93 -1.20
C THR A 331 -1.46 -24.48 -0.90
N SER A 332 -2.37 -24.72 -1.83
CA SER A 332 -3.82 -24.68 -1.63
C SER A 332 -4.38 -26.10 -1.58
N PRO A 333 -5.65 -26.31 -1.18
CA PRO A 333 -6.27 -27.64 -1.19
C PRO A 333 -6.26 -28.34 -2.57
N THR A 334 -6.15 -27.58 -3.66
CA THR A 334 -6.28 -28.10 -5.03
C THR A 334 -5.01 -27.97 -5.86
N GLN A 335 -4.02 -27.19 -5.43
CA GLN A 335 -2.81 -26.92 -6.23
C GLN A 335 -1.62 -26.56 -5.34
N THR A 336 -0.42 -26.98 -5.74
CA THR A 336 0.84 -26.42 -5.23
C THR A 336 1.49 -25.59 -6.31
N THR A 337 1.76 -24.33 -6.01
CA THR A 337 2.56 -23.41 -6.83
C THR A 337 3.76 -22.92 -6.03
N SER A 338 4.49 -21.94 -6.54
CA SER A 338 5.56 -21.27 -5.78
C SER A 338 5.56 -19.79 -6.08
N ALA A 339 5.91 -18.97 -5.09
CA ALA A 339 6.16 -17.55 -5.32
C ALA A 339 7.35 -17.07 -4.51
N LYS A 340 8.01 -16.01 -5.00
CA LYS A 340 9.01 -15.30 -4.20
C LYS A 340 8.30 -14.55 -3.08
N LEU A 341 8.96 -14.51 -1.92
CA LEU A 341 8.60 -13.59 -0.85
C LEU A 341 8.82 -12.13 -1.30
N GLY A 342 8.50 -11.17 -0.45
CA GLY A 342 8.83 -9.77 -0.68
C GLY A 342 10.11 -9.36 0.04
N VAL A 343 10.51 -8.11 -0.15
CA VAL A 343 11.73 -7.57 0.47
C VAL A 343 11.48 -7.29 1.96
N ILE A 344 12.36 -7.78 2.83
CA ILE A 344 12.32 -7.52 4.26
C ILE A 344 13.39 -6.50 4.61
N SER A 345 13.00 -5.40 5.26
CA SER A 345 13.94 -4.47 5.87
C SER A 345 14.36 -5.00 7.24
N ALA A 346 15.66 -4.95 7.57
CA ALA A 346 16.18 -5.48 8.83
C ALA A 346 17.07 -4.47 9.56
N GLN A 347 16.94 -4.39 10.89
CA GLN A 347 17.74 -3.53 11.74
C GLN A 347 18.05 -4.23 13.07
N ALA A 348 19.33 -4.31 13.43
CA ALA A 348 19.74 -4.70 14.77
C ALA A 348 19.85 -3.44 15.66
N HIS A 349 19.33 -3.51 16.88
CA HIS A 349 19.45 -2.45 17.89
C HIS A 349 19.39 -3.09 19.28
N GLY A 350 20.31 -2.68 20.17
CA GLY A 350 20.48 -3.35 21.46
C GLY A 350 20.66 -4.87 21.30
N ASP A 351 19.79 -5.63 21.96
CA ASP A 351 19.69 -7.08 21.89
C ASP A 351 18.56 -7.58 20.98
N THR A 352 18.09 -6.75 20.05
CA THR A 352 16.95 -7.07 19.19
C THR A 352 17.32 -6.96 17.71
N LEU A 353 16.86 -7.92 16.90
CA LEU A 353 16.80 -7.83 15.44
C LEU A 353 15.36 -7.62 15.00
N SER A 354 15.05 -6.45 14.48
CA SER A 354 13.72 -6.10 13.98
C SER A 354 13.63 -6.31 12.48
N LEU A 355 12.54 -6.94 12.05
CA LEU A 355 12.22 -7.24 10.66
C LEU A 355 10.91 -6.56 10.26
N ASP A 356 10.94 -5.79 9.17
CA ASP A 356 9.74 -5.23 8.54
C ASP A 356 9.10 -6.30 7.64
N LEU A 357 8.05 -6.93 8.14
CA LEU A 357 7.29 -7.96 7.43
C LEU A 357 6.05 -7.40 6.70
N GLY A 358 5.89 -6.06 6.68
CA GLY A 358 4.77 -5.33 6.06
C GLY A 358 4.46 -5.82 4.65
N ASN A 359 5.52 -6.11 3.90
CA ASN A 359 5.46 -6.60 2.53
C ASN A 359 6.35 -7.83 2.31
N ALA A 360 6.50 -8.70 3.32
CA ALA A 360 7.36 -9.88 3.25
C ALA A 360 6.64 -11.17 2.86
N PHE A 361 5.44 -11.37 3.43
CA PHE A 361 4.60 -12.55 3.19
C PHE A 361 3.29 -12.16 2.52
N PRO A 362 2.77 -12.98 1.57
CA PRO A 362 1.49 -12.76 0.91
C PRO A 362 0.30 -12.66 1.87
N PHE A 363 -0.75 -11.98 1.41
CA PHE A 363 -2.04 -11.88 2.07
C PHE A 363 -3.13 -12.48 1.18
N TYR A 364 -4.23 -12.93 1.79
CA TYR A 364 -5.44 -13.32 1.08
C TYR A 364 -6.70 -12.92 1.86
N PRO A 365 -7.83 -12.67 1.17
CA PRO A 365 -9.11 -12.49 1.83
C PRO A 365 -9.64 -13.84 2.34
N VAL A 366 -10.03 -13.91 3.62
CA VAL A 366 -10.66 -15.10 4.21
C VAL A 366 -12.00 -15.40 3.51
N ASP A 367 -12.79 -14.34 3.27
CA ASP A 367 -13.99 -14.37 2.44
C ASP A 367 -13.92 -13.21 1.44
N LYS A 368 -13.73 -13.54 0.16
CA LYS A 368 -13.65 -12.57 -0.94
C LYS A 368 -14.99 -11.88 -1.25
N THR A 369 -16.10 -12.46 -0.80
CA THR A 369 -17.46 -11.96 -1.03
C THR A 369 -17.96 -11.06 0.10
N ALA A 370 -17.26 -11.05 1.24
CA ALA A 370 -17.57 -10.15 2.35
C ALA A 370 -17.49 -8.68 1.90
N PRO A 371 -18.40 -7.80 2.36
CA PRO A 371 -18.35 -6.37 2.08
C PRO A 371 -17.00 -5.75 2.47
N ILE A 372 -16.49 -6.11 3.65
CA ILE A 372 -15.16 -5.73 4.14
C ILE A 372 -14.37 -7.02 4.36
N PRO A 373 -13.49 -7.40 3.43
CA PRO A 373 -12.72 -8.63 3.57
C PRO A 373 -11.79 -8.61 4.78
N VAL A 374 -11.84 -9.68 5.55
CA VAL A 374 -10.84 -9.97 6.58
C VAL A 374 -9.60 -10.53 5.88
N ALA A 375 -8.44 -9.95 6.16
CA ALA A 375 -7.18 -10.46 5.65
C ALA A 375 -6.68 -11.64 6.48
N ALA A 376 -5.95 -12.55 5.83
CA ALA A 376 -5.09 -13.52 6.48
C ALA A 376 -3.72 -13.51 5.81
N LYS A 377 -2.67 -13.70 6.61
CA LYS A 377 -1.31 -13.95 6.13
C LYS A 377 -1.21 -15.39 5.65
N PHE A 378 -0.53 -15.61 4.54
CA PHE A 378 -0.27 -16.97 4.05
C PHE A 378 0.77 -17.68 4.95
N GLN A 379 0.52 -18.94 5.31
CA GLN A 379 1.46 -19.78 6.05
C GLN A 379 2.61 -20.23 5.14
N ALA A 380 3.63 -19.39 5.02
CA ALA A 380 4.83 -19.63 4.23
C ALA A 380 5.89 -20.47 4.96
N GLY A 381 5.54 -21.15 6.06
CA GLY A 381 6.46 -21.98 6.85
C GLY A 381 7.21 -21.24 7.96
N ASN A 382 8.18 -21.93 8.56
CA ASN A 382 9.02 -21.44 9.65
C ASN A 382 10.41 -21.08 9.11
N TYR A 383 11.06 -20.08 9.70
CA TYR A 383 12.31 -19.54 9.17
C TYR A 383 13.41 -19.48 10.22
N GLN A 384 14.66 -19.56 9.75
CA GLN A 384 15.85 -19.18 10.50
C GLN A 384 16.45 -17.94 9.86
N ILE A 385 16.79 -16.96 10.69
CA ILE A 385 17.61 -15.83 10.28
C ILE A 385 19.03 -16.06 10.78
N GLY A 386 20.01 -15.86 9.91
CA GLY A 386 21.40 -16.19 10.19
C GLY A 386 22.38 -15.35 9.41
N ILE A 387 23.66 -15.66 9.60
CA ILE A 387 24.75 -15.06 8.84
C ILE A 387 25.36 -16.12 7.93
N ARG A 388 25.49 -15.78 6.64
CA ARG A 388 26.27 -16.54 5.68
C ARG A 388 27.70 -16.01 5.61
N GLN A 389 28.65 -16.93 5.74
CA GLN A 389 30.09 -16.74 5.50
C GLN A 389 30.57 -17.81 4.52
N GLY A 390 30.73 -17.43 3.25
CA GLY A 390 30.95 -18.41 2.19
C GLY A 390 29.80 -19.42 2.14
N GLU A 391 30.11 -20.70 2.29
CA GLU A 391 29.12 -21.78 2.24
C GLU A 391 28.42 -22.02 3.59
N GLN A 392 29.00 -21.55 4.69
CA GLN A 392 28.48 -21.78 6.03
C GLN A 392 27.36 -20.81 6.38
N PHE A 393 26.20 -21.34 6.75
CA PHE A 393 25.11 -20.60 7.38
C PHE A 393 25.13 -20.82 8.89
N SER A 394 25.20 -19.73 9.66
CA SER A 394 25.13 -19.75 11.12
C SER A 394 23.82 -19.12 11.59
N PRO A 395 22.86 -19.90 12.13
CA PRO A 395 21.59 -19.37 12.59
C PRO A 395 21.77 -18.48 13.82
N LEU A 396 21.01 -17.39 13.87
CA LEU A 396 21.02 -16.41 14.97
C LEU A 396 19.71 -16.42 15.75
N ALA A 397 18.59 -16.54 15.04
CA ALA A 397 17.25 -16.62 15.61
C ALA A 397 16.33 -17.39 14.66
N SER A 398 15.15 -17.76 15.15
CA SER A 398 14.11 -18.43 14.37
C SER A 398 12.74 -17.86 14.71
N PHE A 399 11.82 -17.96 13.76
CA PHE A 399 10.42 -17.62 13.96
C PHE A 399 9.51 -18.54 13.14
N GLY A 400 8.30 -18.75 13.62
CA GLY A 400 7.27 -19.58 13.00
C GLY A 400 6.09 -18.78 12.46
N TYR A 401 5.10 -19.49 11.91
CA TYR A 401 3.87 -18.86 11.42
C TYR A 401 3.14 -18.03 12.48
N ASP A 402 3.11 -18.50 13.73
CA ASP A 402 2.44 -17.79 14.83
C ASP A 402 3.03 -16.38 15.09
N ASP A 403 4.28 -16.15 14.70
CA ASP A 403 4.98 -14.86 14.86
C ASP A 403 4.61 -13.85 13.76
N TYR A 404 4.08 -14.29 12.62
CA TYR A 404 3.70 -13.41 11.51
C TYR A 404 2.27 -13.61 10.98
N GLN A 405 1.48 -14.49 11.60
CA GLN A 405 0.05 -14.62 11.31
C GLN A 405 -0.67 -13.28 11.50
N GLN A 406 -1.87 -13.14 10.93
CA GLN A 406 -2.55 -11.84 10.82
C GLN A 406 -2.67 -11.10 12.17
N ALA A 407 -2.97 -11.80 13.27
CA ALA A 407 -3.11 -11.16 14.58
C ALA A 407 -1.78 -10.55 15.09
N ALA A 408 -0.67 -11.28 14.97
CA ALA A 408 0.66 -10.78 15.34
C ALA A 408 1.11 -9.65 14.40
N PHE A 409 0.81 -9.79 13.11
CA PHE A 409 1.04 -8.75 12.10
C PHE A 409 0.30 -7.46 12.43
N ASP A 410 -1.00 -7.51 12.71
CA ASP A 410 -1.81 -6.33 13.01
C ASP A 410 -1.38 -5.69 14.35
N GLN A 411 -0.98 -6.49 15.34
CA GLN A 411 -0.56 -6.00 16.66
C GLN A 411 0.67 -5.07 16.59
N ARG A 412 1.69 -5.44 15.82
CA ARG A 412 2.96 -4.70 15.71
C ARG A 412 3.17 -4.04 14.35
N ALA A 413 2.07 -3.79 13.63
CA ALA A 413 2.09 -3.18 12.29
C ALA A 413 3.06 -3.87 11.30
N GLY A 414 3.16 -5.19 11.39
CA GLY A 414 4.02 -6.02 10.56
C GLY A 414 5.49 -6.03 10.97
N ILE A 415 5.88 -5.47 12.12
CA ILE A 415 7.25 -5.57 12.62
C ILE A 415 7.38 -6.78 13.55
N LEU A 416 8.36 -7.65 13.25
CA LEU A 416 8.76 -8.75 14.11
C LEU A 416 10.09 -8.43 14.79
N ASP A 417 10.09 -8.47 16.12
CA ASP A 417 11.28 -8.22 16.95
C ASP A 417 11.82 -9.56 17.47
N LEU A 418 13.03 -9.92 17.06
CA LEU A 418 13.70 -11.16 17.45
C LEU A 418 14.76 -10.87 18.50
N PRO A 419 14.68 -11.45 19.71
CA PRO A 419 15.74 -11.30 20.70
C PRO A 419 17.03 -11.98 20.24
N LEU A 420 18.16 -11.37 20.55
CA LEU A 420 19.50 -11.81 20.18
C LEU A 420 20.35 -12.01 21.43
N THR A 421 21.00 -13.17 21.50
CA THR A 421 22.06 -13.39 22.49
C THR A 421 23.28 -12.50 22.18
N ALA A 422 24.14 -12.26 23.17
CA ALA A 422 25.39 -11.53 22.97
C ALA A 422 26.27 -12.16 21.88
N GLN A 423 26.27 -13.50 21.78
CA GLN A 423 26.97 -14.22 20.71
C GLN A 423 26.36 -13.92 19.33
N ALA A 424 25.03 -13.94 19.22
CA ALA A 424 24.34 -13.64 17.97
C ALA A 424 24.59 -12.18 17.53
N GLN A 425 24.61 -11.23 18.47
CA GLN A 425 24.94 -9.83 18.19
C GLN A 425 26.36 -9.68 17.61
N ALA A 426 27.34 -10.38 18.18
CA ALA A 426 28.70 -10.38 17.66
C ALA A 426 28.78 -10.97 16.25
N GLN A 427 28.05 -12.08 16.01
CA GLN A 427 28.02 -12.74 14.70
C GLN A 427 27.37 -11.89 13.61
N LEU A 428 26.36 -11.05 13.91
CA LEU A 428 25.65 -10.21 12.93
C LEU A 428 26.55 -9.27 12.10
N GLN A 429 27.76 -9.00 12.57
CA GLN A 429 28.75 -8.11 11.93
C GLN A 429 29.73 -8.85 11.01
N THR A 430 29.64 -10.18 10.96
CA THR A 430 30.71 -11.02 10.39
C THR A 430 30.41 -11.55 8.99
N GLY A 431 29.25 -11.25 8.41
CA GLY A 431 28.87 -11.74 7.08
C GLY A 431 27.54 -11.19 6.58
N THR A 432 26.98 -11.87 5.58
CA THR A 432 25.71 -11.45 4.94
C THR A 432 24.53 -12.02 5.72
N LEU A 433 23.55 -11.18 6.03
CA LEU A 433 22.30 -11.62 6.65
C LEU A 433 21.48 -12.43 5.66
N GLU A 434 21.00 -13.58 6.10
CA GLU A 434 20.24 -14.52 5.28
C GLU A 434 19.04 -15.07 6.05
N LEU A 435 17.96 -15.33 5.32
CA LEU A 435 16.75 -15.97 5.80
C LEU A 435 16.57 -17.31 5.07
N GLN A 436 16.47 -18.40 5.83
CA GLN A 436 16.26 -19.74 5.28
C GLN A 436 14.93 -20.33 5.77
N LEU A 437 14.18 -20.93 4.84
CA LEU A 437 13.01 -21.75 5.16
C LEU A 437 13.48 -23.03 5.88
N GLN A 438 12.96 -23.28 7.07
CA GLN A 438 13.30 -24.48 7.84
C GLN A 438 12.72 -25.73 7.16
N GLY A 439 13.52 -26.78 7.08
CA GLY A 439 13.11 -28.07 6.51
C GLY A 439 13.15 -28.14 4.98
N ALA A 440 13.48 -27.05 4.27
CA ALA A 440 13.81 -27.09 2.85
C ALA A 440 15.30 -27.46 2.69
N THR A 441 15.61 -28.52 1.94
CA THR A 441 16.99 -28.82 1.55
C THR A 441 17.51 -27.70 0.66
N THR A 442 18.58 -27.03 1.10
CA THR A 442 19.29 -26.01 0.31
C THR A 442 19.66 -26.59 -1.05
N PRO A 443 19.15 -26.06 -2.19
CA PRO A 443 19.73 -26.40 -3.48
C PRO A 443 21.15 -25.84 -3.53
N PRO A 444 22.12 -26.52 -4.18
CA PRO A 444 23.46 -25.98 -4.36
C PRO A 444 23.38 -24.63 -5.08
N ALA A 445 24.24 -23.69 -4.68
CA ALA A 445 24.32 -22.37 -5.29
C ALA A 445 24.64 -22.46 -6.80
N ALA A 446 24.04 -21.58 -7.59
CA ALA A 446 24.37 -21.37 -9.00
C ALA A 446 25.61 -20.48 -9.15
#